data_AF-A0A359CGL8-F1
#
_entry.id   AF-A0A359CGL8-F1
#
_cell.length_a   1.000
_cell.length_b   1.000
_cell.length_c   1.000
_cell.angle_alpha   90.00
_cell.angle_beta   90.00
_cell.angle_gamma   90.00
#
_symmetry.space_group_name_H-M   'P 1'
#
loop_
_entity.id
_entity.type
_entity.pdbx_description
1 polymer ?
#
loop_
_entity_poly.entity_id
_entity_poly.type
_entity_poly.pdbx_seq_one_letter_code
_entity_poly.pdbx_strand_id
1 'polypeptide(L)'
;QGLFKHKNRSTGMASTLGKYASSFALGAQLLSNYYPEFSTILKDKAQQAYRKGAANPGVSQTAPGGAPYFYEEDNWADDMQLAAAELFATSGDRHALREAVNYGRLEPVTPWMGADSARHYQWYPFVNLGHFHLAQQNENPRIKQEFIRNLRSGLQRVKERAQNDAFMNGIPFIWCSNNLTVGFITQCRLYHELTGDSTFIEIETAMRDWLFGCNPWGTSMIVGYPQQADTPADPHSAFTHLKQFPITGGLVDGPIYTSIFNSLRGIYLANDDEYAPFQSDYVVYHDDYADYSTNEPTMDGTASMCYYLGYLASRAQTFEEVRGGIVRGNSTEKKLALVFTGHEYADGSNIIRKVLKKHNLKAAFFLTGDFYREHSSVARALQKDGHYLGPHSDKHLLYADWKKRDSTLVSRDVFEKDLADNYAAMKKAGVAIEPPRYLLPPYEWYNDDISRWAKAKGVQVVNFTPGTTSNADYTTPDMQSYRSSEEIYRNILLHEQKNGLNGFLLLMHIGTSPERTDKLYNRLDELVVELKKRRYTFERIDTLLKFKKK
;
A
#
# COMPACT_ATOMS: atom_id res chain seq x y z
N GLN A 1 26.42 -13.42 -33.48
CA GLN A 1 26.21 -14.47 -32.46
C GLN A 1 27.57 -15.04 -32.00
N GLY A 2 28.41 -14.23 -31.33
CA GLY A 2 29.67 -14.65 -30.69
C GLY A 2 30.92 -14.78 -31.59
N LEU A 3 32.09 -14.36 -31.07
CA LEU A 3 33.43 -14.55 -31.66
C LEU A 3 34.22 -15.71 -31.02
N PHE A 4 33.70 -16.29 -29.93
CA PHE A 4 34.38 -17.25 -29.05
C PHE A 4 33.71 -18.64 -29.09
N LYS A 5 34.17 -19.54 -28.20
CA LYS A 5 33.68 -20.93 -28.09
C LYS A 5 32.16 -21.02 -27.89
N HIS A 6 31.61 -20.15 -27.04
CA HIS A 6 30.19 -20.11 -26.76
C HIS A 6 29.49 -19.14 -27.71
N LYS A 7 28.32 -19.53 -28.21
CA LYS A 7 27.48 -18.72 -29.10
C LYS A 7 26.06 -18.65 -28.55
N ASN A 8 25.46 -17.47 -28.62
CA ASN A 8 24.06 -17.29 -28.32
C ASN A 8 23.17 -17.70 -29.50
N ARG A 9 21.87 -17.77 -29.26
CA ARG A 9 20.83 -18.22 -30.20
C ARG A 9 19.82 -17.10 -30.50
N SER A 10 20.27 -15.85 -30.49
CA SER A 10 19.41 -14.70 -30.80
C SER A 10 18.81 -14.82 -32.20
N THR A 11 17.48 -14.67 -32.34
CA THR A 11 16.76 -14.76 -33.62
C THR A 11 16.19 -13.42 -34.08
N GLY A 12 16.15 -12.42 -33.20
CA GLY A 12 15.56 -11.11 -33.48
C GLY A 12 15.89 -10.08 -32.42
N MET A 13 15.19 -8.95 -32.46
CA MET A 13 15.40 -7.83 -31.52
C MET A 13 14.15 -7.54 -30.68
N ALA A 14 13.05 -8.24 -30.92
CA ALA A 14 11.76 -7.93 -30.33
C ALA A 14 11.76 -8.05 -28.80
N SER A 15 12.41 -9.07 -28.21
CA SER A 15 12.40 -9.23 -26.74
C SER A 15 13.02 -8.02 -26.03
N THR A 16 14.25 -7.65 -26.40
CA THR A 16 14.92 -6.48 -25.81
C THR A 16 14.22 -5.17 -26.15
N LEU A 17 13.80 -4.96 -27.41
CA LEU A 17 13.16 -3.71 -27.80
C LEU A 17 11.75 -3.55 -27.21
N GLY A 18 11.03 -4.65 -26.97
CA GLY A 18 9.77 -4.66 -26.23
C GLY A 18 9.97 -4.20 -24.79
N LYS A 19 10.94 -4.77 -24.08
CA LYS A 19 11.32 -4.34 -22.71
C LYS A 19 11.68 -2.85 -22.64
N TYR A 20 12.45 -2.35 -23.60
CA TYR A 20 12.76 -0.91 -23.71
C TYR A 20 11.52 -0.07 -23.97
N ALA A 21 10.69 -0.49 -24.93
CA ALA A 21 9.49 0.25 -25.32
C ALA A 21 8.47 0.35 -24.18
N SER A 22 8.21 -0.74 -23.46
CA SER A 22 7.31 -0.73 -22.30
C SER A 22 7.83 0.18 -21.19
N SER A 23 9.10 0.02 -20.81
CA SER A 23 9.74 0.82 -19.75
C SER A 23 9.76 2.31 -20.07
N PHE A 24 10.08 2.68 -21.31
CA PHE A 24 10.12 4.07 -21.74
C PHE A 24 8.72 4.67 -21.89
N ALA A 25 7.72 3.92 -22.36
CA ALA A 25 6.35 4.39 -22.41
C ALA A 25 5.80 4.67 -21.00
N LEU A 26 5.98 3.73 -20.06
CA LEU A 26 5.60 3.93 -18.66
C LEU A 26 6.35 5.10 -18.03
N GLY A 27 7.67 5.19 -18.26
CA GLY A 27 8.50 6.29 -17.77
C GLY A 27 8.05 7.65 -18.31
N ALA A 28 7.68 7.74 -19.59
CA ALA A 28 7.13 8.96 -20.17
C ALA A 28 5.86 9.40 -19.44
N GLN A 29 4.96 8.47 -19.11
CA GLN A 29 3.74 8.77 -18.35
C GLN A 29 4.04 9.23 -16.93
N LEU A 30 4.84 8.48 -16.17
CA LEU A 30 5.08 8.75 -14.75
C LEU A 30 5.89 10.04 -14.54
N LEU A 31 6.80 10.35 -15.45
CA LEU A 31 7.71 11.48 -15.31
C LEU A 31 7.18 12.78 -15.93
N SER A 32 6.03 12.78 -16.64
CA SER A 32 5.56 13.96 -17.39
C SER A 32 5.36 15.20 -16.53
N ASN A 33 4.91 15.01 -15.28
CA ASN A 33 4.63 16.12 -14.35
C ASN A 33 5.90 16.71 -13.72
N TYR A 34 7.01 15.97 -13.76
CA TYR A 34 8.28 16.34 -13.10
C TYR A 34 9.36 16.73 -14.13
N TYR A 35 9.42 16.01 -15.26
CA TYR A 35 10.45 16.11 -16.29
C TYR A 35 9.81 16.05 -17.70
N PRO A 36 9.04 17.07 -18.12
CA PRO A 36 8.27 17.03 -19.36
C PRO A 36 9.11 16.86 -20.64
N GLU A 37 10.29 17.47 -20.70
CA GLU A 37 11.21 17.32 -21.84
C GLU A 37 11.75 15.89 -21.94
N PHE A 38 12.16 15.31 -20.81
CA PHE A 38 12.63 13.93 -20.77
C PHE A 38 11.51 12.94 -21.07
N SER A 39 10.30 13.20 -20.58
CA SER A 39 9.10 12.42 -20.90
C SER A 39 8.83 12.41 -22.41
N THR A 40 9.00 13.53 -23.11
CA THR A 40 8.90 13.59 -24.58
C THR A 40 9.96 12.71 -25.26
N ILE A 41 11.21 12.77 -24.80
CA ILE A 41 12.29 11.91 -25.33
C ILE A 41 11.98 10.43 -25.12
N LEU A 42 11.48 10.06 -23.94
CA LEU A 42 11.10 8.68 -23.62
C LEU A 42 9.96 8.19 -24.52
N LYS A 43 8.94 9.03 -24.74
CA LYS A 43 7.83 8.71 -25.64
C LYS A 43 8.29 8.42 -27.06
N ASP A 44 9.16 9.27 -27.61
CA ASP A 44 9.69 9.08 -28.96
C ASP A 44 10.55 7.81 -29.07
N LYS A 45 11.42 7.58 -28.08
CA LYS A 45 12.24 6.36 -28.03
C LYS A 45 11.39 5.10 -27.88
N ALA A 46 10.33 5.13 -27.08
CA ALA A 46 9.40 4.01 -26.92
C ALA A 46 8.76 3.62 -28.26
N GLN A 47 8.26 4.60 -29.02
CA GLN A 47 7.66 4.35 -30.34
C GLN A 47 8.67 3.81 -31.35
N GLN A 48 9.89 4.36 -31.36
CA GLN A 48 10.96 3.88 -32.26
C GLN A 48 11.38 2.45 -31.92
N ALA A 49 11.60 2.15 -30.64
CA ALA A 49 11.95 0.82 -30.17
C ALA A 49 10.85 -0.20 -30.52
N TYR A 50 9.59 0.13 -30.25
CA TYR A 50 8.46 -0.74 -30.56
C TYR A 50 8.34 -1.05 -32.06
N ARG A 51 8.39 -0.03 -32.93
CA ARG A 51 8.35 -0.24 -34.39
C ARG A 51 9.50 -1.11 -34.86
N LYS A 52 10.70 -0.90 -34.32
CA LYS A 52 11.87 -1.69 -34.67
C LYS A 52 11.76 -3.14 -34.17
N GLY A 53 11.22 -3.34 -32.97
CA GLY A 53 10.92 -4.67 -32.40
C GLY A 53 9.90 -5.43 -33.24
N ALA A 54 8.78 -4.80 -33.57
CA ALA A 54 7.72 -5.39 -34.41
C ALA A 54 8.24 -5.79 -35.81
N ALA A 55 9.15 -5.00 -36.39
CA ALA A 55 9.78 -5.30 -37.68
C ALA A 55 10.86 -6.40 -37.61
N ASN A 56 11.30 -6.82 -36.41
CA ASN A 56 12.38 -7.77 -36.22
C ASN A 56 12.01 -8.80 -35.12
N PRO A 57 10.97 -9.62 -35.36
CA PRO A 57 10.48 -10.60 -34.38
C PRO A 57 11.58 -11.59 -34.01
N GLY A 58 11.51 -12.10 -32.78
CA GLY A 58 12.49 -13.01 -32.21
C GLY A 58 13.27 -12.41 -31.04
N VAL A 59 14.18 -13.21 -30.52
CA VAL A 59 14.79 -12.99 -29.21
C VAL A 59 16.21 -12.48 -29.32
N SER A 60 16.60 -11.66 -28.35
CA SER A 60 17.97 -11.22 -28.12
C SER A 60 18.50 -11.80 -26.81
N GLN A 61 19.61 -12.52 -26.89
CA GLN A 61 20.34 -13.12 -25.77
C GLN A 61 21.69 -12.43 -25.57
N THR A 62 22.24 -12.45 -24.34
CA THR A 62 23.56 -11.84 -24.10
C THR A 62 24.66 -12.56 -24.87
N ALA A 63 25.75 -11.85 -25.18
CA ALA A 63 26.89 -12.44 -25.86
C ALA A 63 27.71 -13.26 -24.84
N PRO A 64 27.80 -14.59 -24.98
CA PRO A 64 28.39 -15.44 -23.93
C PRO A 64 29.90 -15.29 -23.79
N GLY A 65 30.60 -14.86 -24.85
CA GLY A 65 32.05 -14.70 -24.82
C GLY A 65 32.76 -15.99 -24.36
N GLY A 66 33.49 -15.91 -23.24
CA GLY A 66 34.15 -17.05 -22.61
C GLY A 66 33.29 -17.82 -21.60
N ALA A 67 32.13 -17.29 -21.20
CA ALA A 67 31.27 -17.90 -20.20
C ALA A 67 30.33 -18.94 -20.83
N PRO A 68 30.18 -20.12 -20.21
CA PRO A 68 29.21 -21.12 -20.65
C PRO A 68 27.77 -20.73 -20.30
N TYR A 69 27.59 -19.92 -19.25
CA TYR A 69 26.30 -19.40 -18.79
C TYR A 69 26.13 -17.96 -19.26
N PHE A 70 24.95 -17.65 -19.80
CA PHE A 70 24.57 -16.33 -20.29
C PHE A 70 23.06 -16.18 -20.13
N TYR A 71 22.51 -14.99 -20.34
CA TYR A 71 21.07 -14.79 -20.27
C TYR A 71 20.44 -15.33 -21.54
N GLU A 72 19.77 -16.45 -21.38
CA GLU A 72 19.02 -17.11 -22.42
C GLU A 72 17.62 -16.49 -22.51
N GLU A 73 17.05 -16.52 -23.70
CA GLU A 73 15.74 -15.95 -23.99
C GLU A 73 15.20 -16.71 -25.19
N ASP A 74 13.96 -17.13 -25.13
CA ASP A 74 13.26 -17.85 -26.20
C ASP A 74 11.83 -17.32 -26.37
N ASN A 75 11.45 -16.30 -25.60
CA ASN A 75 10.21 -15.59 -25.71
C ASN A 75 10.42 -14.10 -25.99
N TRP A 76 9.49 -13.52 -26.74
CA TRP A 76 9.46 -12.10 -27.06
C TRP A 76 8.02 -11.56 -27.13
N ALA A 77 7.03 -12.45 -26.98
CA ALA A 77 5.64 -12.13 -27.19
C ALA A 77 5.09 -11.29 -26.03
N ASP A 78 5.35 -11.69 -24.79
CA ASP A 78 5.11 -10.92 -23.57
C ASP A 78 5.73 -9.52 -23.62
N ASP A 79 6.99 -9.42 -24.06
CA ASP A 79 7.71 -8.15 -24.15
C ASP A 79 7.02 -7.18 -25.10
N MET A 80 6.69 -7.66 -26.30
CA MET A 80 6.01 -6.86 -27.32
C MET A 80 4.55 -6.59 -26.97
N GLN A 81 3.90 -7.51 -26.26
CA GLN A 81 2.56 -7.33 -25.71
C GLN A 81 2.55 -6.18 -24.70
N LEU A 82 3.44 -6.21 -23.70
CA LEU A 82 3.51 -5.17 -22.68
C LEU A 82 3.86 -3.82 -23.30
N ALA A 83 4.83 -3.79 -24.24
CA ALA A 83 5.17 -2.58 -24.97
C ALA A 83 3.96 -1.97 -25.70
N ALA A 84 3.18 -2.80 -26.40
CA ALA A 84 1.99 -2.36 -27.10
C ALA A 84 0.90 -1.86 -26.15
N ALA A 85 0.71 -2.51 -25.00
CA ALA A 85 -0.25 -2.10 -23.97
C ALA A 85 0.13 -0.76 -23.31
N GLU A 86 1.41 -0.55 -23.00
CA GLU A 86 1.91 0.72 -22.45
C GLU A 86 1.83 1.87 -23.47
N LEU A 87 2.12 1.59 -24.75
CA LEU A 87 1.93 2.57 -25.81
C LEU A 87 0.45 2.95 -25.98
N PHE A 88 -0.47 1.98 -25.86
CA PHE A 88 -1.90 2.29 -25.84
C PHE A 88 -2.27 3.16 -24.64
N ALA A 89 -1.80 2.82 -23.43
CA ALA A 89 -2.09 3.58 -22.22
C ALA A 89 -1.71 5.06 -22.33
N THR A 90 -0.59 5.35 -23.01
CA THR A 90 -0.05 6.71 -23.15
C THR A 90 -0.58 7.48 -24.36
N SER A 91 -1.02 6.81 -25.42
CA SER A 91 -1.40 7.45 -26.69
C SER A 91 -2.88 7.33 -27.06
N GLY A 92 -3.59 6.34 -26.50
CA GLY A 92 -4.93 5.96 -26.93
C GLY A 92 -4.97 5.26 -28.30
N ASP A 93 -3.83 4.89 -28.89
CA ASP A 93 -3.77 4.28 -30.21
C ASP A 93 -4.36 2.84 -30.21
N ARG A 94 -5.57 2.72 -30.77
CA ARG A 94 -6.26 1.43 -30.90
C ARG A 94 -5.53 0.42 -31.77
N HIS A 95 -4.59 0.84 -32.62
CA HIS A 95 -3.71 -0.10 -33.33
C HIS A 95 -2.78 -0.83 -32.35
N ALA A 96 -2.10 -0.09 -31.47
CA ALA A 96 -1.26 -0.68 -30.42
C ALA A 96 -2.05 -1.65 -29.54
N LEU A 97 -3.29 -1.31 -29.16
CA LEU A 97 -4.15 -2.23 -28.40
C LEU A 97 -4.45 -3.54 -29.15
N ARG A 98 -4.68 -3.48 -30.47
CA ARG A 98 -4.90 -4.70 -31.28
C ARG A 98 -3.64 -5.56 -31.38
N GLU A 99 -2.48 -4.93 -31.56
CA GLU A 99 -1.19 -5.62 -31.57
C GLU A 99 -0.90 -6.28 -30.23
N ALA A 100 -1.17 -5.60 -29.12
CA ALA A 100 -1.04 -6.17 -27.78
C ALA A 100 -1.87 -7.45 -27.62
N VAL A 101 -3.11 -7.46 -28.12
CA VAL A 101 -3.96 -8.67 -28.14
C VAL A 101 -3.36 -9.78 -29.00
N ASN A 102 -2.80 -9.45 -30.17
CA ASN A 102 -2.18 -10.44 -31.04
C ASN A 102 -0.95 -11.08 -30.38
N TYR A 103 -0.07 -10.28 -29.78
CA TYR A 103 1.10 -10.78 -29.07
C TYR A 103 0.73 -11.61 -27.83
N GLY A 104 -0.23 -11.15 -27.03
CA GLY A 104 -0.69 -11.91 -25.86
C GLY A 104 -1.34 -13.26 -26.19
N ARG A 105 -1.80 -13.46 -27.43
CA ARG A 105 -2.28 -14.77 -27.91
C ARG A 105 -1.17 -15.73 -28.30
N LEU A 106 0.05 -15.23 -28.54
CA LEU A 106 1.22 -16.07 -28.79
C LEU A 106 1.73 -16.71 -27.49
N GLU A 107 1.48 -16.07 -26.34
CA GLU A 107 1.75 -16.61 -25.00
C GLU A 107 0.48 -16.57 -24.12
N PRO A 108 -0.43 -17.55 -24.27
CA PRO A 108 -1.60 -17.63 -23.41
C PRO A 108 -1.25 -17.89 -21.93
N VAL A 109 -0.12 -18.53 -21.65
CA VAL A 109 0.35 -18.82 -20.29
C VAL A 109 1.85 -18.59 -20.24
N THR A 110 2.31 -17.87 -19.21
CA THR A 110 3.73 -17.64 -18.98
C THR A 110 4.48 -18.98 -18.91
N PRO A 111 5.48 -19.22 -19.78
CA PRO A 111 5.94 -20.59 -20.05
C PRO A 111 6.48 -21.35 -18.84
N TRP A 112 7.11 -20.65 -17.89
CA TRP A 112 7.65 -21.27 -16.68
C TRP A 112 6.56 -21.83 -15.75
N MET A 113 5.33 -21.28 -15.79
CA MET A 113 4.22 -21.67 -14.93
C MET A 113 3.69 -23.07 -15.29
N GLY A 114 4.31 -24.08 -14.68
CA GLY A 114 4.05 -25.51 -14.93
C GLY A 114 5.20 -26.24 -15.62
N ALA A 115 6.36 -25.60 -15.82
CA ALA A 115 7.57 -26.25 -16.32
C ALA A 115 8.39 -26.88 -15.18
N ASP A 116 9.15 -27.93 -15.47
CA ASP A 116 10.08 -28.59 -14.54
C ASP A 116 11.52 -28.09 -14.66
N SER A 117 11.85 -27.48 -15.79
CA SER A 117 13.21 -27.03 -16.09
C SER A 117 13.15 -25.78 -16.95
N ALA A 118 14.12 -24.90 -16.76
CA ALA A 118 14.41 -23.83 -17.70
C ALA A 118 15.92 -23.65 -17.80
N ARG A 119 16.35 -22.97 -18.86
CA ARG A 119 17.71 -22.47 -18.99
C ARG A 119 17.87 -21.16 -18.23
N HIS A 120 19.12 -20.72 -18.05
CA HIS A 120 19.43 -19.52 -17.28
C HIS A 120 18.75 -18.27 -17.86
N TYR A 121 17.88 -17.62 -17.08
CA TYR A 121 17.03 -16.49 -17.48
C TYR A 121 16.05 -16.75 -18.65
N GLN A 122 15.81 -18.00 -19.02
CA GLN A 122 14.82 -18.33 -20.04
C GLN A 122 13.41 -17.86 -19.61
N TRP A 123 12.68 -17.21 -20.52
CA TRP A 123 11.36 -16.61 -20.28
C TRP A 123 11.36 -15.42 -19.31
N TYR A 124 12.42 -14.62 -19.30
CA TYR A 124 12.45 -13.35 -18.59
C TYR A 124 11.65 -12.29 -19.38
N PRO A 125 10.82 -11.43 -18.76
CA PRO A 125 10.62 -11.26 -17.33
C PRO A 125 9.67 -12.33 -16.78
N PHE A 126 9.97 -12.83 -15.57
CA PHE A 126 9.18 -13.91 -14.93
C PHE A 126 7.74 -13.52 -14.53
N VAL A 127 7.30 -12.30 -14.88
CA VAL A 127 5.99 -11.72 -14.62
C VAL A 127 5.37 -11.21 -15.93
N ASN A 128 4.15 -11.66 -16.26
CA ASN A 128 3.43 -11.15 -17.43
C ASN A 128 2.41 -10.06 -17.00
N LEU A 129 2.82 -8.79 -17.12
CA LEU A 129 1.95 -7.64 -16.87
C LEU A 129 1.00 -7.37 -18.05
N GLY A 130 1.37 -7.80 -19.27
CA GLY A 130 0.60 -7.55 -20.48
C GLY A 130 -0.83 -8.08 -20.42
N HIS A 131 -1.04 -9.28 -19.85
CA HIS A 131 -2.38 -9.85 -19.68
C HIS A 131 -3.24 -9.01 -18.73
N PHE A 132 -2.66 -8.50 -17.65
CA PHE A 132 -3.37 -7.62 -16.71
C PHE A 132 -3.79 -6.31 -17.40
N HIS A 133 -2.87 -5.66 -18.12
CA HIS A 133 -3.17 -4.43 -18.85
C HIS A 133 -4.28 -4.64 -19.88
N LEU A 134 -4.23 -5.71 -20.67
CA LEU A 134 -5.28 -6.03 -21.64
C LEU A 134 -6.64 -6.28 -20.98
N ALA A 135 -6.68 -6.96 -19.83
CA ALA A 135 -7.91 -7.17 -19.09
C ALA A 135 -8.49 -5.87 -18.48
N GLN A 136 -7.63 -4.91 -18.12
CA GLN A 136 -8.03 -3.64 -17.54
C GLN A 136 -8.45 -2.61 -18.60
N GLN A 137 -7.70 -2.51 -19.70
CA GLN A 137 -7.78 -1.45 -20.70
C GLN A 137 -8.79 -1.75 -21.82
N ASN A 138 -9.09 -3.03 -22.09
CA ASN A 138 -9.90 -3.40 -23.24
C ASN A 138 -11.40 -3.33 -22.93
N GLU A 139 -12.13 -2.53 -23.69
CA GLU A 139 -13.57 -2.36 -23.57
C GLU A 139 -14.36 -3.59 -24.05
N ASN A 140 -13.76 -4.47 -24.86
CA ASN A 140 -14.42 -5.67 -25.37
C ASN A 140 -14.48 -6.76 -24.27
N PRO A 141 -15.68 -7.14 -23.79
CA PRO A 141 -15.81 -8.10 -22.70
C PRO A 141 -15.23 -9.48 -23.03
N ARG A 142 -15.25 -9.90 -24.30
CA ARG A 142 -14.70 -11.20 -24.71
C ARG A 142 -13.19 -11.25 -24.58
N ILE A 143 -12.52 -10.19 -25.02
CA ILE A 143 -11.06 -10.05 -24.93
C ILE A 143 -10.63 -9.92 -23.47
N LYS A 144 -11.34 -9.08 -22.69
CA LYS A 144 -11.10 -8.98 -21.24
C LYS A 144 -11.16 -10.35 -20.56
N GLN A 145 -12.21 -11.12 -20.83
CA GLN A 145 -12.37 -12.45 -20.24
C GLN A 145 -11.34 -13.47 -20.76
N GLU A 146 -10.85 -13.32 -21.99
CA GLU A 146 -9.75 -14.13 -22.53
C GLU A 146 -8.48 -13.98 -21.69
N PHE A 147 -8.02 -12.75 -21.48
CA PHE A 147 -6.78 -12.51 -20.72
C PHE A 147 -6.92 -12.78 -19.21
N ILE A 148 -8.12 -12.64 -18.64
CA ILE A 148 -8.41 -13.12 -17.27
C ILE A 148 -8.27 -14.65 -17.18
N ARG A 149 -8.79 -15.40 -18.16
CA ARG A 149 -8.63 -16.88 -18.19
C ARG A 149 -7.18 -17.29 -18.37
N ASN A 150 -6.42 -16.56 -19.18
CA ASN A 150 -4.98 -16.80 -19.39
C ASN A 150 -4.19 -16.66 -18.08
N LEU A 151 -4.39 -15.55 -17.35
CA LEU A 151 -3.82 -15.36 -16.01
C LEU A 151 -4.21 -16.50 -15.07
N ARG A 152 -5.51 -16.81 -14.96
CA ARG A 152 -6.01 -17.90 -14.12
C ARG A 152 -5.33 -19.23 -14.45
N SER A 153 -5.11 -19.53 -15.72
CA SER A 153 -4.53 -20.80 -16.17
C SER A 153 -3.08 -20.96 -15.70
N GLY A 154 -2.27 -19.90 -15.78
CA GLY A 154 -0.90 -19.93 -15.24
C GLY A 154 -0.88 -20.11 -13.71
N LEU A 155 -1.71 -19.33 -13.00
CA LEU A 155 -1.81 -19.43 -11.55
C LEU A 155 -2.28 -20.81 -11.07
N GLN A 156 -3.23 -21.40 -11.80
CA GLN A 156 -3.77 -22.73 -11.51
C GLN A 156 -2.71 -23.82 -11.69
N ARG A 157 -1.84 -23.74 -12.70
CA ARG A 157 -0.75 -24.71 -12.89
C ARG A 157 0.25 -24.71 -11.74
N VAL A 158 0.63 -23.52 -11.25
CA VAL A 158 1.50 -23.38 -10.06
C VAL A 158 0.79 -23.96 -8.83
N LYS A 159 -0.50 -23.64 -8.63
CA LYS A 159 -1.29 -24.17 -7.52
C LYS A 159 -1.43 -25.70 -7.56
N GLU A 160 -1.60 -26.29 -8.75
CA GLU A 160 -1.67 -27.74 -8.93
C GLU A 160 -0.33 -28.41 -8.62
N ARG A 161 0.79 -27.80 -9.01
CA ARG A 161 2.12 -28.30 -8.66
C ARG A 161 2.39 -28.28 -7.15
N ALA A 162 1.86 -27.29 -6.45
CA ALA A 162 1.96 -27.17 -4.99
C ALA A 162 1.13 -28.21 -4.21
N GLN A 163 0.35 -29.06 -4.88
CA GLN A 163 -0.50 -30.03 -4.20
C GLN A 163 0.33 -31.00 -3.36
N ASN A 164 -0.04 -31.11 -2.08
CA ASN A 164 0.62 -31.93 -1.06
C ASN A 164 2.02 -31.44 -0.65
N ASP A 165 2.45 -30.26 -1.10
CA ASP A 165 3.65 -29.60 -0.57
C ASP A 165 3.35 -28.94 0.79
N ALA A 166 4.22 -29.15 1.77
CA ALA A 166 4.03 -28.66 3.13
C ALA A 166 4.05 -27.12 3.25
N PHE A 167 4.71 -26.44 2.31
CA PHE A 167 4.82 -24.99 2.23
C PHE A 167 3.96 -24.40 1.11
N MET A 168 3.15 -25.23 0.45
CA MET A 168 2.40 -24.88 -0.76
C MET A 168 3.27 -24.30 -1.88
N ASN A 169 4.52 -24.76 -1.98
CA ASN A 169 5.46 -24.28 -2.98
C ASN A 169 5.23 -24.99 -4.33
N GLY A 170 4.67 -24.24 -5.28
CA GLY A 170 4.46 -24.67 -6.67
C GLY A 170 5.47 -24.09 -7.65
N ILE A 171 6.53 -23.44 -7.16
CA ILE A 171 7.55 -22.80 -7.99
C ILE A 171 8.61 -23.85 -8.35
N PRO A 172 9.03 -23.96 -9.63
CA PRO A 172 10.13 -24.84 -9.97
C PRO A 172 11.44 -24.31 -9.35
N PHE A 173 12.19 -25.19 -8.67
CA PHE A 173 13.47 -24.87 -8.03
C PHE A 173 14.59 -24.80 -9.08
N ILE A 174 14.48 -23.87 -10.02
CA ILE A 174 15.53 -23.51 -10.97
C ILE A 174 16.22 -22.22 -10.50
N TRP A 175 17.36 -21.89 -11.11
CA TRP A 175 18.06 -20.64 -10.81
C TRP A 175 17.09 -19.44 -10.90
N CYS A 176 17.11 -18.57 -9.89
CA CYS A 176 16.20 -17.45 -9.67
C CYS A 176 14.79 -17.88 -9.21
N SER A 177 14.65 -18.98 -8.48
CA SER A 177 13.36 -19.48 -7.98
C SER A 177 12.60 -18.43 -7.16
N ASN A 178 13.27 -17.61 -6.36
CA ASN A 178 12.61 -16.52 -5.63
C ASN A 178 12.12 -15.41 -6.57
N ASN A 179 12.79 -15.15 -7.70
CA ASN A 179 12.30 -14.20 -8.70
C ASN A 179 11.00 -14.73 -9.35
N LEU A 180 10.91 -16.04 -9.60
CA LEU A 180 9.66 -16.69 -10.02
C LEU A 180 8.57 -16.56 -8.94
N THR A 181 8.92 -16.79 -7.67
CA THR A 181 8.02 -16.63 -6.52
C THR A 181 7.41 -15.23 -6.48
N VAL A 182 8.24 -14.19 -6.61
CA VAL A 182 7.78 -12.80 -6.64
C VAL A 182 6.93 -12.50 -7.88
N GLY A 183 7.31 -13.01 -9.05
CA GLY A 183 6.51 -12.90 -10.26
C GLY A 183 5.14 -13.57 -10.13
N PHE A 184 5.06 -14.69 -9.42
CA PHE A 184 3.83 -15.42 -9.14
C PHE A 184 2.90 -14.68 -8.19
N ILE A 185 3.39 -14.25 -7.01
CA ILE A 185 2.55 -13.54 -6.03
C ILE A 185 2.05 -12.20 -6.59
N THR A 186 2.85 -11.55 -7.44
CA THR A 186 2.42 -10.36 -8.18
C THR A 186 1.25 -10.68 -9.10
N GLN A 187 1.32 -11.75 -9.90
CA GLN A 187 0.21 -12.15 -10.77
C GLN A 187 -1.03 -12.64 -10.02
N CYS A 188 -0.85 -13.35 -8.89
CA CYS A 188 -1.96 -13.68 -7.98
C CYS A 188 -2.70 -12.42 -7.54
N ARG A 189 -1.94 -11.41 -7.11
CA ARG A 189 -2.52 -10.18 -6.61
C ARG A 189 -3.26 -9.40 -7.71
N LEU A 190 -2.65 -9.27 -8.88
CA LEU A 190 -3.24 -8.60 -10.05
C LEU A 190 -4.51 -9.31 -10.54
N TYR A 191 -4.51 -10.65 -10.54
CA TYR A 191 -5.71 -11.44 -10.85
C TYR A 191 -6.84 -11.18 -9.84
N HIS A 192 -6.53 -11.17 -8.54
CA HIS A 192 -7.51 -10.85 -7.51
C HIS A 192 -8.06 -9.43 -7.68
N GLU A 193 -7.22 -8.45 -8.01
CA GLU A 193 -7.66 -7.06 -8.26
C GLU A 193 -8.63 -6.98 -9.45
N LEU A 194 -8.37 -7.71 -10.54
CA LEU A 194 -9.23 -7.71 -11.72
C LEU A 194 -10.60 -8.36 -11.50
N THR A 195 -10.66 -9.38 -10.64
CA THR A 195 -11.80 -10.32 -10.59
C THR A 195 -12.54 -10.34 -9.26
N GLY A 196 -11.89 -9.94 -8.16
CA GLY A 196 -12.35 -10.20 -6.80
C GLY A 196 -12.28 -11.67 -6.37
N ASP A 197 -11.75 -12.56 -7.23
CA ASP A 197 -11.65 -14.00 -6.95
C ASP A 197 -10.52 -14.27 -5.94
N SER A 198 -10.87 -14.95 -4.86
CA SER A 198 -9.97 -15.27 -3.75
C SER A 198 -9.28 -16.64 -3.88
N THR A 199 -9.50 -17.38 -4.96
CA THR A 199 -8.99 -18.76 -5.17
C THR A 199 -7.48 -18.94 -4.93
N PHE A 200 -6.69 -17.89 -5.18
CA PHE A 200 -5.23 -17.92 -5.08
C PHE A 200 -4.65 -17.19 -3.87
N ILE A 201 -5.47 -16.59 -3.00
CA ILE A 201 -4.98 -15.81 -1.84
C ILE A 201 -4.15 -16.67 -0.88
N GLU A 202 -4.53 -17.93 -0.69
CA GLU A 202 -3.83 -18.85 0.20
C GLU A 202 -2.41 -19.15 -0.29
N ILE A 203 -2.25 -19.59 -1.54
CA ILE A 203 -0.92 -19.86 -2.11
C ILE A 203 -0.11 -18.58 -2.32
N GLU A 204 -0.74 -17.45 -2.65
CA GLU A 204 -0.08 -16.14 -2.67
C GLU A 204 0.51 -15.80 -1.28
N THR A 205 -0.25 -16.09 -0.22
CA THR A 205 0.18 -15.86 1.16
C THR A 205 1.33 -16.79 1.54
N ALA A 206 1.22 -18.09 1.25
CA ALA A 206 2.29 -19.06 1.50
C ALA A 206 3.58 -18.69 0.77
N MET A 207 3.50 -18.29 -0.50
CA MET A 207 4.66 -17.89 -1.30
C MET A 207 5.25 -16.54 -0.90
N ARG A 208 4.44 -15.61 -0.37
CA ARG A 208 4.98 -14.42 0.30
C ARG A 208 5.73 -14.82 1.56
N ASP A 209 5.12 -15.66 2.39
CA ASP A 209 5.68 -16.04 3.69
C ASP A 209 6.94 -16.90 3.52
N TRP A 210 7.04 -17.67 2.44
CA TRP A 210 8.26 -18.34 2.00
C TRP A 210 9.46 -17.39 1.89
N LEU A 211 9.26 -16.21 1.28
CA LEU A 211 10.30 -15.19 1.14
C LEU A 211 10.74 -14.59 2.49
N PHE A 212 9.90 -14.72 3.54
CA PHE A 212 10.16 -14.19 4.88
C PHE A 212 10.50 -15.29 5.92
N GLY A 213 10.83 -16.51 5.48
CA GLY A 213 11.30 -17.58 6.36
C GLY A 213 10.32 -18.73 6.60
N CYS A 214 9.13 -18.73 5.99
CA CYS A 214 8.24 -19.90 6.00
C CYS A 214 8.66 -20.91 4.93
N ASN A 215 9.85 -21.47 5.10
CA ASN A 215 10.49 -22.43 4.20
C ASN A 215 11.29 -23.46 5.02
N PRO A 216 11.84 -24.53 4.42
CA PRO A 216 12.53 -25.61 5.16
C PRO A 216 13.68 -25.15 6.06
N TRP A 217 14.34 -24.04 5.71
CA TRP A 217 15.53 -23.52 6.38
C TRP A 217 15.21 -22.54 7.51
N GLY A 218 13.98 -22.02 7.57
CA GLY A 218 13.59 -21.01 8.56
C GLY A 218 14.24 -19.63 8.34
N THR A 219 14.88 -19.43 7.19
CA THR A 219 15.64 -18.22 6.85
C THR A 219 14.89 -17.36 5.85
N SER A 220 14.94 -16.04 6.05
CA SER A 220 14.41 -15.10 5.06
C SER A 220 15.21 -15.18 3.77
N MET A 221 14.58 -14.88 2.64
CA MET A 221 15.24 -14.81 1.33
C MET A 221 15.70 -13.38 1.00
N ILE A 222 15.68 -12.47 1.98
CA ILE A 222 15.93 -11.05 1.80
C ILE A 222 17.04 -10.61 2.75
N VAL A 223 18.12 -10.08 2.19
CA VAL A 223 19.30 -9.66 2.96
C VAL A 223 18.91 -8.67 4.05
N GLY A 224 19.13 -9.04 5.31
CA GLY A 224 18.89 -8.19 6.48
C GLY A 224 17.43 -7.82 6.75
N TYR A 225 16.46 -8.55 6.18
CA TYR A 225 15.04 -8.31 6.45
C TYR A 225 14.24 -9.60 6.68
N PRO A 226 13.45 -9.70 7.77
CA PRO A 226 13.32 -8.72 8.85
C PRO A 226 14.58 -8.68 9.74
N GLN A 227 14.89 -7.52 10.31
CA GLN A 227 16.18 -7.22 10.96
C GLN A 227 16.57 -8.16 12.13
N GLN A 228 15.62 -8.87 12.74
CA GLN A 228 15.83 -9.75 13.89
C GLN A 228 15.59 -11.23 13.57
N ALA A 229 15.48 -11.57 12.29
CA ALA A 229 15.35 -12.95 11.83
C ALA A 229 16.70 -13.48 11.30
N ASP A 230 16.70 -14.77 11.01
CA ASP A 230 17.71 -15.38 10.15
C ASP A 230 17.52 -14.89 8.70
N THR A 231 18.59 -14.41 8.09
CA THR A 231 18.60 -13.77 6.75
C THR A 231 19.98 -13.95 6.12
N PRO A 232 20.12 -13.87 4.79
CA PRO A 232 21.40 -14.08 4.12
C PRO A 232 22.48 -13.11 4.64
N ALA A 233 23.55 -13.68 5.16
CA ALA A 233 24.67 -13.02 5.80
C ALA A 233 25.96 -13.09 4.96
N ASP A 234 26.11 -14.10 4.10
CA ASP A 234 27.24 -14.25 3.17
C ASP A 234 26.78 -14.33 1.69
N PRO A 235 26.03 -13.35 1.17
CA PRO A 235 25.51 -13.37 -0.20
C PRO A 235 26.63 -13.33 -1.23
N HIS A 236 26.42 -14.02 -2.38
CA HIS A 236 27.32 -13.98 -3.54
C HIS A 236 27.32 -12.58 -4.17
N SER A 237 28.12 -11.67 -3.60
CA SER A 237 28.22 -10.30 -4.06
C SER A 237 29.62 -9.76 -3.84
N ALA A 238 30.21 -9.20 -4.90
CA ALA A 238 31.49 -8.51 -4.80
C ALA A 238 31.45 -7.31 -3.83
N PHE A 239 30.27 -6.72 -3.63
CA PHE A 239 30.09 -5.56 -2.74
C PHE A 239 30.27 -5.95 -1.27
N THR A 240 29.64 -7.03 -0.84
CA THR A 240 29.82 -7.58 0.52
C THR A 240 31.20 -8.21 0.64
N HIS A 241 31.57 -9.11 -0.27
CA HIS A 241 32.80 -9.89 -0.17
C HIS A 241 34.09 -9.04 -0.22
N LEU A 242 34.21 -8.11 -1.18
CA LEU A 242 35.45 -7.33 -1.36
C LEU A 242 35.48 -6.02 -0.56
N LYS A 243 34.31 -5.45 -0.24
CA LYS A 243 34.20 -4.08 0.28
C LYS A 243 33.33 -3.94 1.54
N GLN A 244 32.65 -5.01 1.97
CA GLN A 244 31.74 -5.00 3.13
C GLN A 244 30.65 -3.92 3.00
N PHE A 245 30.23 -3.62 1.77
CA PHE A 245 29.12 -2.70 1.54
C PHE A 245 27.79 -3.38 1.84
N PRO A 246 26.87 -2.72 2.56
CA PRO A 246 25.57 -3.28 2.86
C PRO A 246 24.73 -3.39 1.59
N ILE A 247 24.03 -4.51 1.44
CA ILE A 247 23.08 -4.78 0.36
C ILE A 247 21.69 -5.14 0.90
N THR A 248 21.35 -4.58 2.07
CA THR A 248 20.08 -4.79 2.76
C THR A 248 18.88 -4.57 1.83
N GLY A 249 17.93 -5.51 1.89
CA GLY A 249 16.73 -5.51 1.04
C GLY A 249 16.92 -6.25 -0.29
N GLY A 250 18.13 -6.70 -0.64
CA GLY A 250 18.37 -7.55 -1.80
C GLY A 250 17.68 -8.90 -1.65
N LEU A 251 16.89 -9.29 -2.64
CA LEU A 251 16.31 -10.62 -2.76
C LEU A 251 17.36 -11.57 -3.36
N VAL A 252 17.72 -12.64 -2.66
CA VAL A 252 18.62 -13.67 -3.20
C VAL A 252 17.89 -14.60 -4.16
N ASP A 253 18.61 -15.14 -5.14
CA ASP A 253 18.10 -16.04 -6.18
C ASP A 253 17.17 -17.13 -5.67
N GLY A 254 17.52 -17.72 -4.53
CA GLY A 254 16.73 -18.72 -3.84
C GLY A 254 17.09 -20.15 -4.17
N PRO A 255 16.38 -21.10 -3.53
CA PRO A 255 16.72 -22.51 -3.59
C PRO A 255 16.61 -23.09 -5.00
N ILE A 256 17.48 -24.04 -5.31
CA ILE A 256 17.47 -24.78 -6.56
C ILE A 256 17.45 -26.29 -6.32
N TYR A 257 17.08 -27.06 -7.34
CA TYR A 257 17.20 -28.50 -7.31
C TYR A 257 18.64 -28.91 -7.01
N THR A 258 18.84 -29.86 -6.11
CA THR A 258 20.17 -30.39 -5.74
C THR A 258 20.93 -30.91 -6.96
N SER A 259 20.21 -31.47 -7.94
CA SER A 259 20.78 -31.89 -9.22
C SER A 259 21.32 -30.73 -10.07
N ILE A 260 20.70 -29.55 -10.01
CA ILE A 260 21.20 -28.35 -10.69
C ILE A 260 22.48 -27.90 -10.00
N PHE A 261 22.45 -27.71 -8.68
CA PHE A 261 23.62 -27.31 -7.89
C PHE A 261 24.85 -28.18 -8.21
N ASN A 262 24.69 -29.51 -8.14
CA ASN A 262 25.76 -30.47 -8.41
C ASN A 262 26.28 -30.47 -9.86
N SER A 263 25.56 -29.87 -10.80
CA SER A 263 25.94 -29.79 -12.21
C SER A 263 26.64 -28.48 -12.58
N LEU A 264 26.57 -27.46 -11.71
CA LEU A 264 27.11 -26.14 -11.98
C LEU A 264 28.64 -26.13 -11.93
N ARG A 265 29.23 -25.21 -12.69
CA ARG A 265 30.69 -25.17 -12.89
C ARG A 265 31.32 -24.21 -11.93
N GLY A 266 32.32 -24.67 -11.19
CA GLY A 266 33.07 -23.82 -10.25
C GLY A 266 32.27 -23.39 -9.03
N ILE A 267 31.13 -24.03 -8.78
CA ILE A 267 30.36 -23.85 -7.54
C ILE A 267 30.93 -24.77 -6.45
N TYR A 268 31.00 -24.26 -5.23
CA TYR A 268 31.41 -24.98 -4.03
C TYR A 268 30.94 -24.18 -2.81
N LEU A 269 31.11 -24.72 -1.60
CA LEU A 269 30.89 -23.98 -0.34
C LEU A 269 32.24 -23.55 0.23
N ALA A 270 32.41 -22.25 0.48
CA ALA A 270 33.61 -21.70 1.08
C ALA A 270 33.69 -21.98 2.59
N ASN A 271 32.55 -22.15 3.25
CA ASN A 271 32.38 -22.42 4.66
C ASN A 271 31.60 -23.73 4.89
N ASP A 272 31.47 -24.14 6.15
CA ASP A 272 30.58 -25.23 6.53
C ASP A 272 29.12 -24.86 6.25
N ASP A 273 28.33 -25.81 5.74
CA ASP A 273 26.91 -25.60 5.46
C ASP A 273 26.10 -25.48 6.75
N GLU A 274 25.69 -24.25 7.09
CA GLU A 274 24.87 -23.95 8.27
C GLU A 274 23.50 -24.63 8.24
N TYR A 275 23.02 -24.96 7.05
CA TYR A 275 21.73 -25.59 6.81
C TYR A 275 21.83 -27.10 6.57
N ALA A 276 23.00 -27.72 6.76
CA ALA A 276 23.23 -29.14 6.49
C ALA A 276 22.12 -30.09 7.00
N PRO A 277 21.54 -29.90 8.22
CA PRO A 277 20.45 -30.75 8.71
C PRO A 277 19.12 -30.62 7.95
N PHE A 278 18.94 -29.54 7.19
CA PHE A 278 17.72 -29.17 6.46
C PHE A 278 17.86 -29.31 4.94
N GLN A 279 19.07 -29.59 4.42
CA GLN A 279 19.26 -29.92 3.01
C GLN A 279 18.60 -31.25 2.64
N SER A 280 18.27 -31.39 1.36
CA SER A 280 17.69 -32.62 0.82
C SER A 280 18.29 -32.99 -0.53
N ASP A 281 18.08 -34.24 -0.96
CA ASP A 281 18.41 -34.67 -2.33
C ASP A 281 17.54 -33.99 -3.39
N TYR A 282 16.46 -33.31 -2.98
CA TYR A 282 15.51 -32.66 -3.88
C TYR A 282 15.87 -31.19 -4.11
N VAL A 283 16.03 -30.41 -3.04
CA VAL A 283 16.26 -28.97 -3.08
C VAL A 283 17.31 -28.55 -2.05
N VAL A 284 18.11 -27.54 -2.41
CA VAL A 284 19.16 -26.93 -1.57
C VAL A 284 19.09 -25.41 -1.60
N TYR A 285 19.53 -24.79 -0.51
CA TYR A 285 19.82 -23.37 -0.37
C TYR A 285 21.05 -23.24 0.54
N HIS A 286 22.02 -22.41 0.17
CA HIS A 286 23.22 -22.19 0.98
C HIS A 286 23.43 -20.70 1.18
N ASP A 287 23.62 -20.25 2.42
CA ASP A 287 24.08 -18.89 2.69
C ASP A 287 25.61 -18.83 2.66
N ASP A 288 26.19 -18.96 1.47
CA ASP A 288 27.64 -18.96 1.27
C ASP A 288 28.03 -18.15 0.03
N TYR A 289 29.07 -17.33 0.13
CA TYR A 289 29.45 -16.45 -0.99
C TYR A 289 29.87 -17.24 -2.22
N ALA A 290 30.34 -18.48 -2.10
CA ALA A 290 30.75 -19.29 -3.26
C ALA A 290 29.57 -19.97 -3.96
N ASP A 291 28.37 -19.94 -3.38
CA ASP A 291 27.12 -20.36 -4.03
C ASP A 291 26.45 -19.17 -4.74
N TYR A 292 26.89 -18.95 -5.98
CA TYR A 292 26.26 -17.96 -6.88
C TYR A 292 24.86 -18.35 -7.37
N SER A 293 24.41 -19.58 -7.13
CA SER A 293 23.21 -20.13 -7.74
C SER A 293 21.98 -20.05 -6.87
N THR A 294 22.19 -20.01 -5.55
CA THR A 294 21.12 -19.86 -4.56
C THR A 294 21.19 -18.54 -3.79
N ASN A 295 22.37 -17.93 -3.68
CA ASN A 295 22.62 -16.82 -2.76
C ASN A 295 23.06 -15.51 -3.43
N GLU A 296 22.92 -15.37 -4.76
CA GLU A 296 23.21 -14.12 -5.46
C GLU A 296 21.99 -13.16 -5.37
N PRO A 297 22.16 -11.93 -4.86
CA PRO A 297 21.08 -10.94 -4.79
C PRO A 297 20.80 -10.33 -6.16
N THR A 298 19.53 -10.34 -6.59
CA THR A 298 19.13 -9.94 -7.94
C THR A 298 18.37 -8.61 -7.99
N MET A 299 18.66 -7.79 -8.99
CA MET A 299 18.00 -6.49 -9.16
C MET A 299 16.53 -6.63 -9.58
N ASP A 300 16.23 -7.57 -10.49
CA ASP A 300 14.89 -7.79 -11.04
C ASP A 300 13.95 -8.45 -10.03
N GLY A 301 14.45 -9.43 -9.27
CA GLY A 301 13.72 -10.03 -8.15
C GLY A 301 13.42 -8.99 -7.08
N THR A 302 14.43 -8.21 -6.68
CA THR A 302 14.27 -7.12 -5.70
C THR A 302 13.29 -6.05 -6.20
N ALA A 303 13.38 -5.61 -7.46
CA ALA A 303 12.46 -4.62 -8.02
C ALA A 303 11.01 -5.12 -8.05
N SER A 304 10.80 -6.39 -8.43
CA SER A 304 9.47 -7.00 -8.45
C SER A 304 8.90 -7.16 -7.03
N MET A 305 9.76 -7.45 -6.05
CA MET A 305 9.37 -7.58 -4.64
C MET A 305 8.94 -6.22 -4.09
N CYS A 306 9.71 -5.17 -4.38
CA CYS A 306 9.37 -3.79 -4.03
C CYS A 306 7.99 -3.38 -4.57
N TYR A 307 7.65 -3.76 -5.81
CA TYR A 307 6.33 -3.51 -6.37
C TYR A 307 5.22 -4.20 -5.54
N TYR A 308 5.38 -5.50 -5.28
CA TYR A 308 4.38 -6.27 -4.54
C TYR A 308 4.19 -5.76 -3.10
N LEU A 309 5.29 -5.51 -2.37
CA LEU A 309 5.23 -4.97 -1.01
C LEU A 309 4.69 -3.53 -1.00
N GLY A 310 5.05 -2.72 -1.99
CA GLY A 310 4.49 -1.38 -2.17
C GLY A 310 2.98 -1.40 -2.41
N TYR A 311 2.49 -2.36 -3.20
CA TYR A 311 1.05 -2.59 -3.37
C TYR A 311 0.40 -2.89 -2.02
N LEU A 312 0.91 -3.86 -1.25
CA LEU A 312 0.34 -4.21 0.05
C LEU A 312 0.36 -3.03 1.04
N ALA A 313 1.47 -2.28 1.10
CA ALA A 313 1.59 -1.09 1.93
C ALA A 313 0.53 -0.04 1.57
N SER A 314 0.28 0.18 0.26
CA SER A 314 -0.77 1.10 -0.23
C SER A 314 -2.19 0.67 0.17
N ARG A 315 -2.39 -0.60 0.50
CA ARG A 315 -3.66 -1.15 0.99
C ARG A 315 -3.73 -1.19 2.52
N ALA A 316 -2.58 -1.21 3.19
CA ALA A 316 -2.47 -1.31 4.65
C ALA A 316 -2.72 0.03 5.36
N GLN A 317 -2.39 1.17 4.74
CA GLN A 317 -2.67 2.48 5.33
C GLN A 317 -4.12 2.90 5.10
N THR A 318 -5.01 2.55 6.04
CA THR A 318 -6.37 3.10 6.08
C THR A 318 -6.45 4.43 6.85
N PHE A 319 -5.46 4.74 7.69
CA PHE A 319 -5.48 5.89 8.59
C PHE A 319 -4.13 6.61 8.61
N GLU A 320 -4.16 7.94 8.77
CA GLU A 320 -3.00 8.74 9.15
C GLU A 320 -2.96 8.84 10.67
N GLU A 321 -1.82 8.54 11.26
CA GLU A 321 -1.61 8.60 12.71
C GLU A 321 -0.52 9.61 13.07
N VAL A 322 -0.74 10.34 14.16
CA VAL A 322 0.26 11.22 14.78
C VAL A 322 0.35 10.83 16.25
N ARG A 323 1.54 10.47 16.72
CA ARG A 323 1.78 10.13 18.13
C ARG A 323 0.79 9.07 18.68
N GLY A 324 0.44 8.08 17.86
CA GLY A 324 -0.51 7.00 18.17
C GLY A 324 -2.00 7.37 18.14
N GLY A 325 -2.35 8.61 17.79
CA GLY A 325 -3.73 9.04 17.58
C GLY A 325 -4.07 9.11 16.10
N ILE A 326 -5.27 8.64 15.71
CA ILE A 326 -5.74 8.71 14.32
C ILE A 326 -6.17 10.14 14.01
N VAL A 327 -5.53 10.78 13.04
CA VAL A 327 -5.83 12.15 12.61
C VAL A 327 -6.58 12.21 11.28
N ARG A 328 -6.57 11.13 10.50
CA ARG A 328 -7.27 11.05 9.20
C ARG A 328 -7.71 9.62 8.90
N GLY A 329 -8.91 9.50 8.35
CA GLY A 329 -9.46 8.32 7.69
C GLY A 329 -8.75 7.97 6.37
N ASN A 330 -9.37 7.08 5.59
CA ASN A 330 -8.84 6.67 4.29
C ASN A 330 -8.83 7.84 3.29
N SER A 331 -7.63 8.28 2.88
CA SER A 331 -7.41 9.40 1.97
C SER A 331 -7.76 9.10 0.50
N THR A 332 -8.06 7.85 0.16
CA THR A 332 -8.44 7.44 -1.20
C THR A 332 -9.95 7.52 -1.49
N GLU A 333 -10.78 7.66 -0.45
CA GLU A 333 -12.24 7.74 -0.58
C GLU A 333 -12.73 9.18 -0.32
N LYS A 334 -13.64 9.71 -1.16
CA LYS A 334 -14.31 11.02 -0.97
C LYS A 334 -15.33 10.99 0.18
N LYS A 335 -14.85 10.68 1.38
CA LYS A 335 -15.62 10.59 2.61
C LYS A 335 -14.98 11.43 3.69
N LEU A 336 -15.78 12.01 4.59
CA LEU A 336 -15.29 12.73 5.75
C LEU A 336 -16.26 12.59 6.93
N ALA A 337 -15.79 12.88 8.14
CA ALA A 337 -16.63 12.95 9.33
C ALA A 337 -16.64 14.39 9.87
N LEU A 338 -17.82 14.83 10.30
CA LEU A 338 -17.96 16.03 11.12
C LEU A 338 -17.73 15.66 12.58
N VAL A 339 -16.83 16.38 13.22
CA VAL A 339 -16.44 16.19 14.62
C VAL A 339 -16.71 17.47 15.38
N PHE A 340 -17.34 17.36 16.55
CA PHE A 340 -17.64 18.49 17.41
C PHE A 340 -17.05 18.30 18.80
N THR A 341 -16.30 19.27 19.29
CA THR A 341 -15.85 19.31 20.68
C THR A 341 -16.67 20.29 21.52
N GLY A 342 -16.74 20.08 22.83
CA GLY A 342 -17.50 20.95 23.73
C GLY A 342 -17.13 20.80 25.20
N HIS A 343 -17.12 21.94 25.91
CA HIS A 343 -16.85 22.03 27.36
C HIS A 343 -17.96 22.78 28.11
N GLU A 344 -17.96 24.12 28.11
CA GLU A 344 -18.94 24.94 28.86
C GLU A 344 -20.19 25.29 28.03
N TYR A 345 -20.01 25.63 26.75
CA TYR A 345 -21.07 26.23 25.93
C TYR A 345 -21.76 25.21 25.02
N ALA A 346 -23.10 25.33 24.91
CA ALA A 346 -23.94 24.48 24.08
C ALA A 346 -24.90 25.28 23.17
N ASP A 347 -24.63 26.56 22.95
CA ASP A 347 -25.46 27.51 22.20
C ASP A 347 -25.67 27.11 20.72
N GLY A 348 -24.68 26.45 20.10
CA GLY A 348 -24.79 25.94 18.74
C GLY A 348 -25.57 24.63 18.59
N SER A 349 -25.87 23.93 19.70
CA SER A 349 -26.40 22.56 19.68
C SER A 349 -27.69 22.41 18.88
N ASN A 350 -28.65 23.34 19.03
CA ASN A 350 -29.92 23.30 18.31
C ASN A 350 -29.75 23.51 16.80
N ILE A 351 -28.87 24.43 16.40
CA ILE A 351 -28.61 24.76 14.99
C ILE A 351 -27.89 23.60 14.32
N ILE A 352 -26.81 23.11 14.92
CA ILE A 352 -26.03 21.96 14.42
C ILE A 352 -26.95 20.76 14.21
N ARG A 353 -27.71 20.41 15.24
CA ARG A 353 -28.61 19.25 15.22
C ARG A 353 -29.72 19.39 14.16
N LYS A 354 -30.26 20.59 13.95
CA LYS A 354 -31.23 20.88 12.89
C LYS A 354 -30.62 20.66 11.49
N VAL A 355 -29.39 21.14 11.26
CA VAL A 355 -28.68 20.96 9.98
C VAL A 355 -28.37 19.49 9.73
N LEU A 356 -27.83 18.77 10.72
CA LEU A 356 -27.52 17.35 10.59
C LEU A 356 -28.78 16.54 10.25
N LYS A 357 -29.92 16.83 10.89
CA LYS A 357 -31.22 16.22 10.56
C LYS A 357 -31.70 16.53 9.15
N LYS A 358 -31.68 17.81 8.76
CA LYS A 358 -32.09 18.27 7.42
C LYS A 358 -31.37 17.49 6.33
N HIS A 359 -30.09 17.17 6.55
CA HIS A 359 -29.23 16.49 5.58
C HIS A 359 -29.08 14.98 5.78
N ASN A 360 -29.78 14.40 6.76
CA ASN A 360 -29.67 13.01 7.21
C ASN A 360 -28.21 12.58 7.50
N LEU A 361 -27.46 13.43 8.20
CA LEU A 361 -26.06 13.20 8.53
C LEU A 361 -25.89 12.68 9.95
N LYS A 362 -24.86 11.85 10.16
CA LYS A 362 -24.38 11.46 11.48
C LYS A 362 -23.00 12.09 11.71
N ALA A 363 -22.79 12.63 12.91
CA ALA A 363 -21.55 13.27 13.32
C ALA A 363 -21.02 12.60 14.61
N ALA A 364 -19.82 13.01 15.03
CA ALA A 364 -19.23 12.64 16.31
C ALA A 364 -19.12 13.84 17.24
N PHE A 365 -19.46 13.66 18.51
CA PHE A 365 -19.38 14.67 19.55
C PHE A 365 -18.47 14.17 20.67
N PHE A 366 -17.38 14.90 20.92
CA PHE A 366 -16.46 14.63 22.01
C PHE A 366 -16.63 15.71 23.06
N LEU A 367 -17.21 15.34 24.20
CA LEU A 367 -17.69 16.30 25.20
C LEU A 367 -17.00 16.04 26.54
N THR A 368 -16.80 17.11 27.30
CA THR A 368 -16.20 16.98 28.62
C THR A 368 -17.17 16.39 29.63
N GLY A 369 -16.64 15.96 30.77
CA GLY A 369 -17.46 15.42 31.85
C GLY A 369 -18.40 16.48 32.39
N ASP A 370 -17.91 17.71 32.51
CA ASP A 370 -18.71 18.88 32.89
C ASP A 370 -19.81 19.15 31.86
N PHE A 371 -19.53 19.07 30.56
CA PHE A 371 -20.57 19.19 29.54
C PHE A 371 -21.67 18.13 29.72
N TYR A 372 -21.30 16.87 29.94
CA TYR A 372 -22.28 15.79 30.17
C TYR A 372 -23.13 16.03 31.42
N ARG A 373 -22.57 16.64 32.47
CA ARG A 373 -23.28 16.97 33.71
C ARG A 373 -24.25 18.14 33.51
N GLU A 374 -23.80 19.21 32.88
CA GLU A 374 -24.54 20.47 32.75
C GLU A 374 -25.57 20.43 31.61
N HIS A 375 -25.17 19.86 30.47
CA HIS A 375 -25.97 19.83 29.23
C HIS A 375 -26.49 18.43 28.90
N SER A 376 -26.83 17.64 29.94
CA SER A 376 -27.22 16.24 29.78
C SER A 376 -28.40 16.02 28.82
N SER A 377 -29.33 16.96 28.74
CA SER A 377 -30.46 16.92 27.81
C SER A 377 -30.02 17.04 26.35
N VAL A 378 -29.03 17.88 26.07
CA VAL A 378 -28.41 18.03 24.75
C VAL A 378 -27.70 16.73 24.37
N ALA A 379 -26.88 16.17 25.27
CA ALA A 379 -26.14 14.94 25.01
C ALA A 379 -27.09 13.76 24.68
N ARG A 380 -28.15 13.56 25.46
CA ARG A 380 -29.19 12.55 25.18
C ARG A 380 -29.86 12.77 23.83
N ALA A 381 -30.16 14.03 23.51
CA ALA A 381 -30.84 14.36 22.27
C ALA A 381 -29.96 14.10 21.03
N LEU A 382 -28.65 14.34 21.14
CA LEU A 382 -27.67 14.03 20.10
C LEU A 382 -27.53 12.51 19.89
N GLN A 383 -27.41 11.74 20.97
CA GLN A 383 -27.31 10.28 20.85
C GLN A 383 -28.60 9.66 20.31
N LYS A 384 -29.78 10.15 20.75
CA LYS A 384 -31.08 9.72 20.21
C LYS A 384 -31.19 9.93 18.70
N ASP A 385 -30.52 10.95 18.17
CA ASP A 385 -30.48 11.21 16.73
C ASP A 385 -29.43 10.35 16.00
N GLY A 386 -28.75 9.44 16.69
CA GLY A 386 -27.80 8.48 16.13
C GLY A 386 -26.39 9.02 15.91
N HIS A 387 -26.00 10.09 16.61
CA HIS A 387 -24.63 10.60 16.59
C HIS A 387 -23.73 9.78 17.52
N TYR A 388 -22.43 9.72 17.20
CA TYR A 388 -21.44 9.12 18.10
C TYR A 388 -21.09 10.11 19.20
N LEU A 389 -21.03 9.65 20.46
CA LEU A 389 -20.64 10.47 21.60
C LEU A 389 -19.44 9.84 22.31
N GLY A 390 -18.44 10.65 22.65
CA GLY A 390 -17.21 10.20 23.31
C GLY A 390 -16.64 11.22 24.29
N PRO A 391 -15.59 10.83 25.03
CA PRO A 391 -14.88 11.68 25.98
C PRO A 391 -14.00 12.76 25.32
N HIS A 392 -13.93 13.92 25.98
CA HIS A 392 -12.99 15.01 25.73
C HIS A 392 -12.31 15.51 27.02
N SER A 393 -11.84 14.57 27.85
CA SER A 393 -11.46 14.77 29.27
C SER A 393 -12.64 15.03 30.20
N ASP A 394 -12.60 14.58 31.48
CA ASP A 394 -13.65 14.93 32.45
C ASP A 394 -13.58 16.42 32.79
N LYS A 395 -12.37 16.89 33.12
CA LYS A 395 -12.07 18.25 33.60
C LYS A 395 -11.32 19.14 32.61
N HIS A 396 -11.28 18.75 31.33
CA HIS A 396 -10.59 19.49 30.28
C HIS A 396 -9.10 19.73 30.59
N LEU A 397 -8.42 18.70 31.12
CA LEU A 397 -7.03 18.79 31.57
C LEU A 397 -6.06 18.89 30.40
N LEU A 398 -5.12 19.83 30.44
CA LEU A 398 -4.01 19.83 29.50
C LEU A 398 -3.06 18.66 29.82
N TYR A 399 -3.06 17.63 28.98
CA TYR A 399 -2.27 16.41 29.25
C TYR A 399 -0.80 16.50 28.85
N ALA A 400 -0.46 17.30 27.83
CA ALA A 400 0.89 17.42 27.28
C ALA A 400 1.30 18.89 27.16
N ASP A 401 2.59 19.17 27.35
CA ASP A 401 3.11 20.54 27.30
C ASP A 401 2.99 21.14 25.89
N TRP A 402 2.65 22.43 25.83
CA TRP A 402 2.45 23.17 24.57
C TRP A 402 3.73 23.36 23.76
N LYS A 403 4.89 23.48 24.44
CA LYS A 403 6.19 23.75 23.81
C LYS A 403 6.98 22.47 23.61
N LYS A 404 6.95 21.57 24.59
CA LYS A 404 7.64 20.27 24.61
C LYS A 404 6.61 19.17 24.60
N ARG A 405 6.02 18.87 23.44
CA ARG A 405 4.93 17.90 23.28
C ARG A 405 5.20 16.54 23.94
N ASP A 406 6.46 16.09 23.96
CA ASP A 406 6.86 14.81 24.56
C ASP A 406 6.91 14.85 26.10
N SER A 407 6.70 16.02 26.71
CA SER A 407 6.55 16.19 28.15
C SER A 407 5.08 16.04 28.56
N THR A 408 4.77 14.94 29.26
CA THR A 408 3.46 14.67 29.84
C THR A 408 3.28 15.47 31.13
N LEU A 409 2.17 16.22 31.25
CA LEU A 409 1.88 17.10 32.39
C LEU A 409 1.08 16.42 33.51
N VAL A 410 0.49 15.25 33.21
CA VAL A 410 -0.31 14.47 34.16
C VAL A 410 0.33 13.10 34.39
N SER A 411 0.14 12.54 35.58
CA SER A 411 0.49 11.13 35.80
C SER A 411 -0.51 10.21 35.08
N ARG A 412 -0.11 8.95 34.86
CA ARG A 412 -0.98 7.93 34.30
C ARG A 412 -2.28 7.76 35.11
N ASP A 413 -2.19 7.73 36.43
CA ASP A 413 -3.36 7.57 37.31
C ASP A 413 -4.33 8.74 37.19
N VAL A 414 -3.81 9.97 37.06
CA VAL A 414 -4.63 11.17 36.84
C VAL A 414 -5.35 11.09 35.50
N PHE A 415 -4.66 10.72 34.41
CA PHE A 415 -5.26 10.53 33.10
C PHE A 415 -6.33 9.43 33.11
N GLU A 416 -6.02 8.25 33.66
CA GLU A 416 -6.94 7.12 33.70
C GLU A 416 -8.19 7.43 34.53
N LYS A 417 -8.02 8.17 35.64
CA LYS A 417 -9.13 8.64 36.47
C LYS A 417 -10.00 9.65 35.71
N ASP A 418 -9.40 10.64 35.07
CA ASP A 418 -10.11 11.66 34.28
C ASP A 418 -10.91 11.02 33.13
N LEU A 419 -10.33 10.04 32.42
CA LEU A 419 -11.04 9.29 31.40
C LEU A 419 -12.21 8.47 31.98
N ALA A 420 -12.01 7.80 33.12
CA ALA A 420 -13.03 7.01 33.78
C ALA A 420 -14.19 7.86 34.32
N ASP A 421 -13.89 9.02 34.90
CA ASP A 421 -14.88 9.97 35.41
C ASP A 421 -15.73 10.54 34.26
N ASN A 422 -15.12 10.83 33.10
CA ASN A 422 -15.87 11.28 31.93
C ASN A 422 -16.88 10.22 31.46
N TYR A 423 -16.45 8.95 31.35
CA TYR A 423 -17.38 7.85 31.04
C TYR A 423 -18.47 7.67 32.11
N ALA A 424 -18.18 7.91 33.38
CA ALA A 424 -19.19 7.89 34.43
C ALA A 424 -20.20 9.04 34.27
N ALA A 425 -19.74 10.24 33.88
CA ALA A 425 -20.59 11.37 33.54
C ALA A 425 -21.50 11.07 32.35
N MET A 426 -20.97 10.46 31.28
CA MET A 426 -21.76 10.00 30.13
C MET A 426 -22.89 9.06 30.56
N LYS A 427 -22.57 8.02 31.34
CA LYS A 427 -23.56 7.07 31.85
C LYS A 427 -24.64 7.76 32.70
N LYS A 428 -24.22 8.66 33.61
CA LYS A 428 -25.15 9.41 34.47
C LYS A 428 -26.04 10.36 33.66
N ALA A 429 -25.53 10.91 32.56
CA ALA A 429 -26.29 11.72 31.63
C ALA A 429 -27.31 10.91 30.81
N GLY A 430 -27.26 9.57 30.85
CA GLY A 430 -28.11 8.67 30.07
C GLY A 430 -27.59 8.42 28.65
N VAL A 431 -26.27 8.58 28.43
CA VAL A 431 -25.60 8.32 27.16
C VAL A 431 -24.97 6.93 27.17
N ALA A 432 -25.27 6.11 26.18
CA ALA A 432 -24.65 4.80 25.98
C ALA A 432 -23.20 4.95 25.46
N ILE A 433 -22.31 4.07 25.91
CA ILE A 433 -20.92 4.02 25.43
C ILE A 433 -20.84 3.00 24.30
N GLU A 434 -20.76 3.47 23.05
CA GLU A 434 -20.69 2.63 21.85
C GLU A 434 -19.24 2.20 21.57
N PRO A 435 -18.98 0.91 21.24
CA PRO A 435 -17.72 0.50 20.63
C PRO A 435 -17.71 0.79 19.11
N PRO A 436 -16.55 1.04 18.48
CA PRO A 436 -15.23 1.24 19.09
C PRO A 436 -15.18 2.52 19.95
N ARG A 437 -14.39 2.49 21.04
CA ARG A 437 -14.26 3.62 21.96
C ARG A 437 -13.16 4.56 21.49
N TYR A 438 -13.52 5.82 21.26
CA TYR A 438 -12.61 6.89 20.89
C TYR A 438 -12.48 7.96 21.98
N LEU A 439 -11.30 8.57 22.10
CA LEU A 439 -11.04 9.76 22.91
C LEU A 439 -10.47 10.84 21.99
N LEU A 440 -11.06 12.04 22.02
CA LEU A 440 -10.45 13.23 21.44
C LEU A 440 -9.86 14.05 22.60
N PRO A 441 -8.54 14.17 22.76
CA PRO A 441 -7.93 14.88 23.89
C PRO A 441 -8.32 16.37 23.92
N PRO A 442 -8.48 16.98 25.12
CA PRO A 442 -8.76 18.39 25.26
C PRO A 442 -7.68 19.24 24.60
N TYR A 443 -8.07 20.43 24.14
CA TYR A 443 -7.23 21.32 23.34
C TYR A 443 -6.65 20.69 22.06
N GLU A 444 -7.22 19.56 21.63
CA GLU A 444 -6.76 18.78 20.49
C GLU A 444 -5.25 18.42 20.59
N TRP A 445 -4.73 18.28 21.81
CA TRP A 445 -3.30 18.12 22.08
C TRP A 445 -2.98 16.93 22.98
N TYR A 446 -1.98 16.14 22.58
CA TYR A 446 -1.60 14.87 23.23
C TYR A 446 -0.23 14.40 22.75
N ASN A 447 0.31 13.36 23.39
CA ASN A 447 1.59 12.73 23.05
C ASN A 447 1.50 11.19 23.11
N ASP A 448 2.63 10.52 22.89
CA ASP A 448 2.71 9.05 22.83
C ASP A 448 2.29 8.37 24.15
N ASP A 449 2.54 9.00 25.30
CA ASP A 449 2.13 8.49 26.61
C ASP A 449 0.60 8.41 26.72
N ILE A 450 -0.09 9.49 26.37
CA ILE A 450 -1.55 9.56 26.40
C ILE A 450 -2.17 8.52 25.47
N SER A 451 -1.66 8.41 24.23
CA SER A 451 -2.13 7.41 23.27
C SER A 451 -1.93 5.98 23.77
N ARG A 452 -0.77 5.68 24.36
CA ARG A 452 -0.46 4.36 24.91
C ARG A 452 -1.33 4.03 26.12
N TRP A 453 -1.56 4.98 27.03
CA TRP A 453 -2.42 4.78 28.20
C TRP A 453 -3.89 4.60 27.82
N ALA A 454 -4.39 5.40 26.87
CA ALA A 454 -5.74 5.23 26.32
C ALA A 454 -5.91 3.84 25.68
N LYS A 455 -4.94 3.43 24.85
CA LYS A 455 -4.95 2.12 24.18
C LYS A 455 -4.96 0.97 25.18
N ALA A 456 -4.21 1.09 26.28
CA ALA A 456 -4.22 0.11 27.38
C ALA A 456 -5.60 -0.02 28.07
N LYS A 457 -6.48 1.00 27.95
CA LYS A 457 -7.88 0.96 28.40
C LYS A 457 -8.87 0.57 27.29
N GLY A 458 -8.37 0.14 26.13
CA GLY A 458 -9.19 -0.18 24.96
C GLY A 458 -9.85 1.04 24.33
N VAL A 459 -9.23 2.22 24.45
CA VAL A 459 -9.71 3.48 23.87
C VAL A 459 -8.70 3.99 22.86
N GLN A 460 -9.14 4.24 21.63
CA GLN A 460 -8.28 4.78 20.57
C GLN A 460 -8.31 6.32 20.63
N VAL A 461 -7.13 6.95 20.67
CA VAL A 461 -7.04 8.40 20.51
C VAL A 461 -7.34 8.76 19.07
N VAL A 462 -8.20 9.77 18.89
CA VAL A 462 -8.49 10.39 17.59
C VAL A 462 -8.26 11.90 17.70
N ASN A 463 -7.97 12.56 16.59
CA ASN A 463 -7.90 14.01 16.55
C ASN A 463 -8.35 14.54 15.19
N PHE A 464 -8.58 15.85 15.09
CA PHE A 464 -8.94 16.46 13.82
C PHE A 464 -7.81 16.38 12.78
N THR A 465 -8.18 16.40 11.50
CA THR A 465 -7.20 16.49 10.43
C THR A 465 -6.76 17.96 10.26
N PRO A 466 -5.47 18.29 10.37
CA PRO A 466 -5.01 19.68 10.35
C PRO A 466 -5.09 20.33 8.95
N GLY A 467 -5.09 21.66 8.91
CA GLY A 467 -4.86 22.45 7.69
C GLY A 467 -6.04 23.25 7.16
N THR A 468 -7.24 23.12 7.74
CA THR A 468 -8.44 23.90 7.36
C THR A 468 -8.69 25.11 8.23
N THR A 469 -8.01 25.22 9.38
CA THR A 469 -8.27 26.21 10.45
C THR A 469 -9.67 26.12 11.09
N SER A 470 -10.43 25.05 10.82
CA SER A 470 -11.81 24.92 11.31
C SER A 470 -11.92 24.85 12.83
N ASN A 471 -10.87 24.34 13.50
CA ASN A 471 -10.77 24.28 14.94
C ASN A 471 -10.57 25.66 15.61
N ALA A 472 -10.35 26.74 14.85
CA ALA A 472 -10.23 28.09 15.41
C ALA A 472 -11.59 28.77 15.63
N ASP A 473 -12.71 28.07 15.41
CA ASP A 473 -14.06 28.66 15.49
C ASP A 473 -14.51 29.07 16.90
N TYR A 474 -13.79 28.62 17.93
CA TYR A 474 -13.99 29.06 19.32
C TYR A 474 -13.35 30.42 19.65
N THR A 475 -12.40 30.90 18.83
CA THR A 475 -11.61 32.11 19.13
C THR A 475 -12.47 33.37 19.14
N THR A 476 -12.20 34.29 20.08
CA THR A 476 -12.92 35.59 20.21
C THR A 476 -12.14 36.74 19.57
N PRO A 477 -12.79 37.86 19.19
CA PRO A 477 -12.14 38.94 18.42
C PRO A 477 -10.90 39.58 19.05
N ASP A 478 -10.74 39.48 20.37
CA ASP A 478 -9.57 39.95 21.13
C ASP A 478 -8.36 39.01 21.05
N MET A 479 -8.55 37.77 20.60
CA MET A 479 -7.47 36.80 20.45
C MET A 479 -6.68 37.01 19.14
N GLN A 480 -5.34 36.95 19.21
CA GLN A 480 -4.49 37.02 18.01
C GLN A 480 -4.78 35.89 17.01
N SER A 481 -5.23 34.74 17.50
CA SER A 481 -5.63 33.59 16.69
C SER A 481 -7.03 33.70 16.10
N TYR A 482 -7.74 34.82 16.31
CA TYR A 482 -9.10 35.01 15.79
C TYR A 482 -9.17 34.80 14.27
N ARG A 483 -10.15 34.01 13.84
CA ARG A 483 -10.50 33.82 12.43
C ARG A 483 -12.01 33.97 12.27
N SER A 484 -12.45 34.80 11.33
CA SER A 484 -13.89 34.95 11.06
C SER A 484 -14.47 33.67 10.48
N SER A 485 -15.79 33.46 10.61
CA SER A 485 -16.45 32.29 10.05
C SER A 485 -16.34 32.25 8.52
N GLU A 486 -16.28 33.42 7.87
CA GLU A 486 -16.01 33.54 6.44
C GLU A 486 -14.60 33.08 6.08
N GLU A 487 -13.60 33.51 6.84
CA GLU A 487 -12.22 33.09 6.61
C GLU A 487 -12.05 31.58 6.80
N ILE A 488 -12.62 31.02 7.87
CA ILE A 488 -12.58 29.59 8.15
C ILE A 488 -13.26 28.80 7.02
N TYR A 489 -14.47 29.20 6.61
CA TYR A 489 -15.18 28.56 5.51
C TYR A 489 -14.36 28.55 4.21
N ARG A 490 -13.78 29.70 3.85
CA ARG A 490 -12.90 29.82 2.69
C ARG A 490 -11.67 28.93 2.81
N ASN A 491 -11.04 28.87 3.99
CA ASN A 491 -9.86 28.03 4.22
C ASN A 491 -10.19 26.54 4.08
N ILE A 492 -11.37 26.09 4.52
CA ILE A 492 -11.85 24.72 4.28
C ILE A 492 -11.93 24.43 2.78
N LEU A 493 -12.56 25.31 1.99
CA LEU A 493 -12.72 25.11 0.54
C LEU A 493 -11.40 25.22 -0.23
N LEU A 494 -10.49 26.11 0.18
CA LEU A 494 -9.16 26.23 -0.40
C LEU A 494 -8.32 24.97 -0.13
N HIS A 495 -8.39 24.44 1.09
CA HIS A 495 -7.74 23.19 1.42
C HIS A 495 -8.31 22.03 0.59
N GLU A 496 -9.63 21.96 0.45
CA GLU A 496 -10.30 20.96 -0.39
C GLU A 496 -9.81 21.02 -1.83
N GLN A 497 -9.70 22.21 -2.41
CA GLN A 497 -9.24 22.39 -3.79
C GLN A 497 -7.78 21.96 -3.99
N LYS A 498 -6.92 22.21 -3.00
CA LYS A 498 -5.47 21.94 -3.11
C LYS A 498 -5.11 20.51 -2.74
N ASN A 499 -5.69 19.97 -1.67
CA ASN A 499 -5.26 18.72 -1.03
C ASN A 499 -6.39 17.68 -0.91
N GLY A 500 -7.64 18.07 -1.14
CA GLY A 500 -8.83 17.24 -0.89
C GLY A 500 -9.16 17.05 0.59
N LEU A 501 -10.41 16.69 0.88
CA LEU A 501 -10.93 16.36 2.22
C LEU A 501 -11.24 14.86 2.38
N ASN A 502 -10.57 14.01 1.60
CA ASN A 502 -10.76 12.56 1.72
C ASN A 502 -10.26 12.05 3.07
N GLY A 503 -11.06 11.26 3.78
CA GLY A 503 -10.75 10.77 5.12
C GLY A 503 -10.75 11.85 6.19
N PHE A 504 -11.20 13.08 5.93
CA PHE A 504 -11.03 14.18 6.89
C PHE A 504 -11.87 13.98 8.17
N LEU A 505 -11.28 14.31 9.31
CA LEU A 505 -11.96 14.54 10.58
C LEU A 505 -12.10 16.06 10.75
N LEU A 506 -13.20 16.63 10.23
CA LEU A 506 -13.41 18.08 10.19
C LEU A 506 -14.02 18.55 11.51
N LEU A 507 -13.21 19.26 12.31
CA LEU A 507 -13.57 19.68 13.66
C LEU A 507 -14.14 21.10 13.72
N MET A 508 -15.18 21.27 14.55
CA MET A 508 -15.82 22.53 14.94
C MET A 508 -16.23 22.45 16.43
N HIS A 509 -16.62 23.55 17.04
CA HIS A 509 -17.11 23.55 18.43
C HIS A 509 -18.66 23.53 18.47
N ILE A 510 -19.23 22.74 19.39
CA ILE A 510 -20.70 22.66 19.58
C ILE A 510 -21.29 23.95 20.16
N GLY A 511 -20.47 24.73 20.85
CA GLY A 511 -20.80 26.03 21.40
C GLY A 511 -19.53 26.82 21.66
N THR A 512 -19.68 28.14 21.76
CA THR A 512 -18.55 29.07 21.91
C THR A 512 -18.93 30.22 22.83
N SER A 513 -17.95 30.95 23.36
CA SER A 513 -18.25 32.02 24.31
C SER A 513 -19.17 33.10 23.72
N PRO A 514 -19.96 33.81 24.54
CA PRO A 514 -20.85 34.88 24.07
C PRO A 514 -20.13 35.99 23.30
N GLU A 515 -18.87 36.24 23.60
CA GLU A 515 -18.02 37.24 22.94
C GLU A 515 -17.70 36.87 21.47
N ARG A 516 -17.77 35.57 21.12
CA ARG A 516 -17.72 35.12 19.72
C ARG A 516 -19.09 35.32 19.08
N THR A 517 -19.38 36.51 18.56
CA THR A 517 -20.68 36.81 17.92
C THR A 517 -20.82 36.23 16.51
N ASP A 518 -19.72 36.07 15.78
CA ASP A 518 -19.67 35.47 14.44
C ASP A 518 -19.56 33.92 14.53
N LYS A 519 -20.69 33.22 14.68
CA LYS A 519 -20.69 31.78 14.96
C LYS A 519 -20.56 30.91 13.70
N LEU A 520 -19.50 30.11 13.58
CA LEU A 520 -19.26 29.25 12.41
C LEU A 520 -20.37 28.21 12.19
N TYR A 521 -20.97 27.69 13.27
CA TYR A 521 -22.06 26.71 13.16
C TYR A 521 -23.29 27.25 12.41
N ASN A 522 -23.45 28.58 12.27
CA ASN A 522 -24.50 29.18 11.44
C ASN A 522 -24.27 28.94 9.94
N ARG A 523 -23.04 28.64 9.53
CA ARG A 523 -22.67 28.32 8.15
C ARG A 523 -22.57 26.83 7.85
N LEU A 524 -22.89 25.97 8.84
CA LEU A 524 -22.78 24.52 8.66
C LEU A 524 -23.67 24.00 7.53
N ASP A 525 -24.88 24.54 7.36
CA ASP A 525 -25.80 24.13 6.28
C ASP A 525 -25.19 24.40 4.89
N GLU A 526 -24.64 25.60 4.73
CA GLU A 526 -23.99 26.03 3.49
C GLU A 526 -22.76 25.16 3.18
N LEU A 527 -21.92 24.91 4.18
CA LEU A 527 -20.73 24.07 4.04
C LEU A 527 -21.09 22.63 3.64
N VAL A 528 -22.10 22.06 4.28
CA VAL A 528 -22.57 20.71 3.96
C VAL A 528 -23.10 20.64 2.52
N VAL A 529 -23.88 21.64 2.09
CA VAL A 529 -24.39 21.72 0.72
C VAL A 529 -23.24 21.80 -0.29
N GLU A 530 -22.25 22.64 -0.03
CA GLU A 530 -21.10 22.82 -0.93
C GLU A 530 -20.24 21.56 -1.02
N LEU A 531 -19.93 20.91 0.10
CA LEU A 531 -19.14 19.67 0.09
C LEU A 531 -19.90 18.50 -0.56
N LYS A 532 -21.23 18.42 -0.42
CA LYS A 532 -22.06 17.46 -1.18
C LYS A 532 -21.98 17.71 -2.69
N LYS A 533 -22.02 18.98 -3.15
CA LYS A 533 -21.83 19.33 -4.58
C LYS A 533 -20.45 18.86 -5.09
N ARG A 534 -19.43 18.91 -4.23
CA ARG A 534 -18.07 18.41 -4.52
C ARG A 534 -17.92 16.88 -4.39
N ARG A 535 -19.06 16.19 -4.23
CA ARG A 535 -19.21 14.73 -4.15
C ARG A 535 -18.63 14.08 -2.90
N TYR A 536 -18.53 14.82 -1.79
CA TYR A 536 -18.20 14.21 -0.50
C TYR A 536 -19.42 13.51 0.10
N THR A 537 -19.17 12.33 0.65
CA THR A 537 -20.10 11.64 1.55
C THR A 537 -19.68 11.88 2.99
N PHE A 538 -20.65 12.03 3.87
CA PHE A 538 -20.41 12.27 5.29
C PHE A 538 -20.69 10.97 6.06
N GLU A 539 -19.74 10.53 6.86
CA GLU A 539 -19.80 9.30 7.62
C GLU A 539 -19.70 9.57 9.12
N ARG A 540 -20.32 8.71 9.93
CA ARG A 540 -20.05 8.67 11.37
C ARG A 540 -18.60 8.24 11.59
N ILE A 541 -17.94 8.75 12.64
CA ILE A 541 -16.49 8.55 12.82
C ILE A 541 -16.08 7.07 12.88
N ASP A 542 -16.88 6.22 13.51
CA ASP A 542 -16.65 4.78 13.63
C ASP A 542 -16.90 4.00 12.33
N THR A 543 -17.66 4.56 11.38
CA THR A 543 -17.77 4.05 10.01
C THR A 543 -16.57 4.50 9.18
N LEU A 544 -16.19 5.77 9.28
CA LEU A 544 -15.04 6.34 8.57
C LEU A 544 -13.73 5.67 8.99
N LEU A 545 -13.57 5.40 10.29
CA LEU A 545 -12.39 4.79 10.90
C LEU A 545 -12.50 3.27 11.05
N LYS A 546 -13.44 2.63 10.35
CA LYS A 546 -13.56 1.18 10.37
C LYS A 546 -12.45 0.56 9.53
N PHE A 547 -11.63 -0.28 10.16
CA PHE A 547 -10.86 -1.26 9.40
C PHE A 547 -11.86 -2.10 8.61
N LYS A 548 -11.86 -1.99 7.29
CA LYS A 548 -12.56 -2.95 6.45
C LYS A 548 -11.86 -4.29 6.72
N LYS A 549 -12.45 -5.14 7.58
CA LYS A 549 -12.25 -6.58 7.47
C LYS A 549 -12.72 -6.92 6.05
N LYS A 550 -11.76 -7.06 5.14
CA LYS A 550 -12.01 -7.61 3.82
C LYS A 550 -12.13 -9.12 3.94
#